data_AF-A0A1T4VH61-F1
#
_entry.id   AF-A0A1T4VH61-F1
#
_cell.length_a   1.000
_cell.length_b   1.000
_cell.length_c   1.000
_cell.angle_alpha   90.00
_cell.angle_beta   90.00
_cell.angle_gamma   90.00
#
_symmetry.space_group_name_H-M   'P 1'
#
loop_
_entity.id
_entity.type
_entity.pdbx_description
1 polymer ?
#
loop_
_entity_poly.entity_id
_entity_poly.type
_entity_poly.pdbx_seq_one_letter_code
_entity_poly.pdbx_strand_id
1 'polypeptide(L)' 'MFFRMNELMVLIETKDKSALARFTDKLGRIRLVIIDDYILTKISDSVVAGLNEIADARYGIGSTIITSQLKKKALKSVID' A
#
# COMPACT_ATOMS: atom_id res chain seq x y z
N MET A 1 -4.45 11.31 4.52
CA MET A 1 -2.99 11.15 4.28
C MET A 1 -2.80 10.67 2.85
N PHE A 2 -1.76 11.14 2.18
CA PHE A 2 -1.52 10.90 0.76
C PHE A 2 -0.16 10.24 0.56
N PHE A 3 -0.08 9.27 -0.35
CA PHE A 3 1.16 8.64 -0.79
C PHE A 3 1.16 8.49 -2.31
N ARG A 4 2.29 8.82 -2.94
CA ARG A 4 2.60 8.21 -4.24
C ARG A 4 2.97 6.74 -4.01
N MET A 5 2.54 5.85 -4.89
CA MET A 5 2.84 4.43 -4.77
C MET A 5 4.34 4.16 -4.62
N ASN A 6 5.19 4.82 -5.42
CA ASN A 6 6.64 4.64 -5.35
C ASN A 6 7.23 4.99 -3.98
N GLU A 7 6.74 6.08 -3.35
CA GLU A 7 7.18 6.45 -2.00
C GLU A 7 6.74 5.42 -0.97
N LEU A 8 5.51 4.91 -1.11
CA LEU A 8 4.98 3.87 -0.23
C LEU A 8 5.78 2.56 -0.36
N MET A 9 6.17 2.17 -1.57
CA MET A 9 7.00 0.99 -1.80
C MET A 9 8.36 1.12 -1.11
N VAL A 10 9.05 2.25 -1.31
CA VAL A 10 10.34 2.52 -0.64
C VAL A 10 10.18 2.47 0.88
N LEU A 11 9.09 3.01 1.42
CA LEU A 11 8.80 2.94 2.86
C LEU A 11 8.58 1.52 3.37
N ILE A 12 7.96 0.65 2.58
CA ILE A 12 7.76 -0.76 2.94
C ILE A 12 9.09 -1.52 2.89
N GLU A 13 9.89 -1.30 1.85
CA GLU A 13 11.16 -2.01 1.65
C GLU A 13 12.24 -1.61 2.65
N THR A 14 12.27 -0.33 3.05
CA THR A 14 13.31 0.21 3.93
C THR A 14 13.04 0.00 5.42
N LYS A 15 11.79 -0.30 5.79
CA LYS A 15 11.41 -0.50 7.20
C LYS A 15 11.70 -1.93 7.65
N ASP A 16 12.25 -2.06 8.86
CA ASP A 16 12.18 -3.32 9.58
C ASP A 16 10.72 -3.67 9.95
N LYS A 17 10.48 -4.93 10.31
CA LYS A 17 9.13 -5.43 10.63
C LYS A 17 8.45 -4.63 11.74
N SER A 18 9.18 -4.22 12.78
CA SER A 18 8.61 -3.47 13.90
C SER A 18 8.25 -2.04 13.50
N ALA A 19 9.05 -1.41 12.63
CA ALA A 19 8.79 -0.10 12.08
C ALA A 19 7.61 -0.12 11.11
N LEU A 20 7.46 -1.19 10.31
CA LEU A 20 6.31 -1.40 9.44
C LEU A 20 5.03 -1.57 10.26
N ALA A 21 5.03 -2.41 11.30
CA ALA A 21 3.88 -2.59 12.19
C ALA A 21 3.39 -1.26 12.80
N ARG A 22 4.32 -0.44 13.34
CA ARG A 22 3.97 0.89 13.87
C ARG A 22 3.41 1.83 12.82
N PHE A 23 3.93 1.76 11.60
CA PHE A 23 3.44 2.55 10.48
C PHE A 23 2.01 2.15 10.10
N THR A 24 1.75 0.84 10.00
CA THR A 24 0.44 0.26 9.71
C THR A 24 -0.60 0.63 10.78
N ASP A 25 -0.23 0.54 12.08
CA ASP A 25 -1.08 0.98 13.19
C ASP A 25 -1.45 2.47 13.09
N LYS A 26 -0.46 3.31 12.73
CA LYS A 26 -0.70 4.74 12.51
C LYS A 26 -1.66 4.96 11.35
N LEU A 27 -1.48 4.24 10.24
CA LEU A 27 -2.39 4.32 9.10
C LEU A 27 -3.81 3.89 9.46
N GLY A 28 -3.99 2.83 10.27
CA GLY A 28 -5.32 2.37 10.70
C GLY A 28 -6.15 3.45 11.39
N ARG A 29 -5.50 4.38 12.11
CA ARG A 29 -6.18 5.50 12.82
C ARG A 29 -6.58 6.66 11.89
N ILE A 30 -6.15 6.66 10.64
CA ILE A 30 -6.41 7.74 9.68
C ILE A 30 -7.72 7.47 8.93
N ARG A 31 -8.67 8.40 9.04
CA ARG A 31 -9.99 8.31 8.41
C ARG A 31 -9.95 8.14 6.89
N LEU A 32 -9.03 8.84 6.22
CA LEU A 32 -8.87 8.78 4.76
C LEU A 32 -7.40 8.66 4.37
N VAL A 33 -7.07 7.59 3.65
CA VAL A 33 -5.76 7.39 3.00
C VAL A 33 -5.97 7.36 1.50
N ILE A 34 -5.10 8.07 0.77
CA ILE A 34 -5.07 8.11 -0.69
C ILE A 34 -3.73 7.53 -1.12
N ILE A 35 -3.77 6.50 -1.97
CA ILE A 35 -2.60 5.91 -2.63
C ILE A 35 -2.74 6.19 -4.12
N ASP A 36 -1.83 7.01 -4.64
CA ASP A 36 -1.86 7.47 -6.02
C ASP A 36 -0.88 6.69 -6.90
N ASP A 37 -1.19 6.54 -8.18
CA ASP A 37 -0.38 5.81 -9.17
C ASP A 37 -0.11 4.34 -8.79
N TYR A 38 -1.16 3.63 -8.35
CA TYR A 38 -1.05 2.27 -7.84
C TYR A 38 -0.55 1.28 -8.90
N ILE A 39 0.56 0.63 -8.55
CA ILE A 39 1.22 -0.48 -9.25
C ILE A 39 1.39 -0.22 -10.75
N LEU A 40 2.17 0.81 -11.10
CA LEU A 40 2.59 1.08 -12.48
C LEU A 40 3.82 0.26 -12.91
N THR A 41 4.55 -0.31 -11.95
CA THR A 41 5.74 -1.14 -12.16
C THR A 41 5.57 -2.49 -11.49
N LYS A 42 6.40 -3.47 -11.87
CA LYS A 42 6.49 -4.74 -11.15
C LYS A 42 6.86 -4.48 -9.69
N ILE A 43 6.23 -5.22 -8.79
CA ILE A 43 6.45 -5.12 -7.34
C ILE A 43 6.88 -6.47 -6.78
N SER A 44 7.79 -6.40 -5.81
CA SER A 44 8.32 -7.57 -5.11
C SER A 44 7.31 -8.17 -4.13
N ASP A 45 7.45 -9.46 -3.82
CA ASP A 45 6.62 -10.16 -2.83
C ASP A 45 6.60 -9.49 -1.45
N SER A 46 7.73 -8.89 -1.04
CA SER A 46 7.83 -8.17 0.24
C SER A 46 6.96 -6.91 0.25
N VAL A 47 6.95 -6.16 -0.85
CA VAL A 47 6.08 -5.00 -1.03
C VAL A 47 4.62 -5.43 -1.05
N VAL A 48 4.29 -6.51 -1.75
CA VAL A 48 2.92 -7.06 -1.78
C VAL A 48 2.45 -7.44 -0.38
N ALA A 49 3.29 -8.13 0.39
CA ALA A 49 2.99 -8.49 1.77
C ALA A 49 2.72 -7.24 2.63
N GLY A 50 3.57 -6.22 2.54
CA GLY A 50 3.37 -4.96 3.28
C GLY A 50 2.12 -4.19 2.85
N LEU A 51 1.78 -4.19 1.56
CA LEU A 51 0.52 -3.58 1.07
C LEU A 51 -0.70 -4.32 1.59
N ASN A 52 -0.65 -5.66 1.66
CA ASN A 52 -1.73 -6.47 2.22
C ASN A 52 -1.90 -6.19 3.73
N GLU A 53 -0.81 -6.10 4.49
CA GLU A 53 -0.87 -5.71 5.91
C GLU A 53 -1.54 -4.33 6.09
N ILE A 54 -1.20 -3.36 5.23
CA ILE A 54 -1.83 -2.03 5.25
C ILE A 54 -3.32 -2.11 4.90
N ALA A 55 -3.69 -2.92 3.90
CA ALA A 55 -5.07 -3.09 3.49
C ALA A 55 -5.91 -3.73 4.62
N ASP A 56 -5.39 -4.79 5.24
CA ASP A 56 -6.05 -5.50 6.34
C ASP A 56 -6.23 -4.61 7.57
N ALA A 57 -5.19 -3.88 7.96
CA ALA A 57 -5.25 -2.96 9.10
C ALA A 57 -6.22 -1.78 8.89
N ARG A 58 -6.62 -1.51 7.64
CA ARG A 58 -7.57 -0.44 7.31
C ARG A 58 -8.97 -0.96 7.02
N TYR A 59 -9.13 -2.26 6.78
CA TYR A 59 -10.40 -2.86 6.40
C TYR A 59 -11.45 -2.64 7.51
N GLY A 60 -12.56 -2.00 7.16
CA GLY A 60 -13.64 -1.67 8.11
C GLY A 60 -13.36 -0.54 9.09
N ILE A 61 -12.17 0.10 9.06
CA ILE A 61 -11.80 1.17 9.99
C ILE A 61 -11.79 2.54 9.30
N GLY A 62 -11.14 2.66 8.14
CA GLY A 62 -10.97 3.93 7.44
C GLY A 62 -11.02 3.77 5.92
N SER A 63 -11.47 4.81 5.22
CA SER A 63 -11.59 4.77 3.76
C SER A 63 -10.23 4.83 3.09
N THR A 64 -9.95 3.92 2.16
CA THR A 64 -8.75 3.95 1.32
C THR A 64 -9.15 4.21 -0.12
N ILE A 65 -8.63 5.28 -0.72
CA ILE A 65 -8.79 5.56 -2.14
C ILE A 65 -7.50 5.15 -2.84
N ILE A 66 -7.63 4.34 -3.88
CA ILE A 66 -6.53 3.89 -4.72
C ILE A 66 -6.82 4.36 -6.14
N THR A 67 -5.90 5.10 -6.74
CA THR A 67 -5.95 5.45 -8.16
C THR A 67 -4.93 4.61 -8.92
N SER A 68 -5.24 4.23 -10.16
CA SER A 68 -4.33 3.47 -11.01
C SER A 68 -4.63 3.78 -12.47
N GLN A 69 -3.58 3.79 -13.28
CA GLN A 69 -3.71 3.86 -14.74
C GLN A 69 -4.00 2.48 -15.35
N LEU A 70 -3.89 1.41 -14.56
CA LEU A 70 -4.16 0.05 -15.01
C LEU A 70 -5.63 -0.31 -14.87
N LYS A 71 -6.14 -1.05 -15.86
CA LYS A 71 -7.44 -1.73 -15.74
C LYS A 71 -7.33 -2.81 -14.67
N LYS A 72 -8.39 -3.04 -13.90
CA LYS A 72 -8.45 -4.07 -12.84
C LYS A 72 -7.87 -5.44 -13.24
N LYS A 73 -8.12 -5.89 -14.48
CA LYS A 73 -7.61 -7.16 -15.00
C LYS A 73 -6.08 -7.22 -15.15
N ALA A 74 -5.44 -6.07 -15.38
CA ALA A 74 -3.99 -5.93 -15.54
C ALA A 74 -3.25 -5.75 -14.20
N LEU A 75 -3.96 -5.54 -13.08
CA LEU A 75 -3.33 -5.42 -11.77
C LEU A 75 -2.66 -6.74 -11.32
N LYS A 76 -3.14 -7.89 -11.79
CA LYS A 76 -2.53 -9.18 -11.44
C LYS A 76 -1.21 -9.43 -12.19
N SER A 77 -0.98 -8.80 -13.34
CA SER A 77 0.21 -9.05 -14.17
C SER A 77 1.43 -8.24 -13.77
N VAL A 78 1.30 -7.38 -12.75
CA VAL A 78 2.35 -6.49 -12.24
C VAL A 78 2.83 -6.90 -10.84
N ILE A 79 2.33 -8.04 -10.35
CA ILE A 79 2.87 -8.74 -9.19
C ILE A 79 3.78 -9.82 -9.75
N ASP A 80 5.02 -9.89 -9.26
CA ASP A 80 5.97 -10.95 -9.65
C ASP A 80 5.57 -12.33 -9.11
#